data_AF-A0A2S8YVU4-F1
#
_entry.id   AF-A0A2S8YVU4-F1
#
_cell.length_a   1.000
_cell.length_b   1.000
_cell.length_c   1.000
_cell.angle_alpha   90.00
_cell.angle_beta   90.00
_cell.angle_gamma   90.00
#
_symmetry.space_group_name_H-M   'P 1'
#
loop_
_entity.id
_entity.type
_entity.pdbx_description
1 polymer ?
#
loop_
_entity_poly.entity_id
_entity_poly.type
_entity_poly.pdbx_seq_one_letter_code
_entity_poly.pdbx_strand_id
1 'polypeptide(L)'
;MIIGALLVLTWLVLLLRYPAKALPISLSAVFGLGLVALWVIWQDNREAYQLARLDLRVAYAPDSCPADRPLRVSMKNGNDVPMLTVRWRIAAYTPGDSVNLNENTYSTPRYRGPGELQPGADWSDCLPLPPLRSGYRPQSLEFRAEQLQGSFAN
;
A
#
# COMPACT_ATOMS: atom_id res chain seq x y z
N MET A 1 -16.85 32.21 0.91
CA MET A 1 -16.30 32.31 -0.47
C MET A 1 -15.85 33.72 -0.84
N ILE A 2 -16.53 34.79 -0.37
CA ILE A 2 -16.17 36.20 -0.64
C ILE A 2 -14.75 36.57 -0.17
N ILE A 3 -14.35 36.09 1.02
CA ILE A 3 -13.01 36.36 1.58
C ILE A 3 -11.90 35.76 0.70
N GLY A 4 -12.11 34.54 0.19
CA GLY A 4 -11.19 33.92 -0.75
C GLY A 4 -11.11 34.68 -2.08
N ALA A 5 -12.25 35.14 -2.61
CA ALA A 5 -12.29 35.94 -3.83
C ALA A 5 -11.57 37.29 -3.67
N LEU A 6 -11.76 37.98 -2.54
CA LEU A 6 -11.06 39.24 -2.23
C LEU A 6 -9.55 39.06 -2.13
N LEU A 7 -9.08 37.96 -1.50
CA LEU A 7 -7.66 37.60 -1.41
C LEU A 7 -7.03 37.37 -2.80
N VAL A 8 -7.73 36.63 -3.66
CA VAL A 8 -7.25 36.38 -5.04
C VAL A 8 -7.21 37.68 -5.85
N LEU A 9 -8.23 38.53 -5.73
CA LEU A 9 -8.28 39.84 -6.40
C LEU A 9 -7.15 40.77 -5.94
N THR A 10 -6.90 40.86 -4.62
CA THR A 10 -5.81 41.68 -4.08
C THR A 10 -4.44 41.17 -4.54
N TRP A 11 -4.24 39.85 -4.55
CA TRP A 11 -3.02 39.25 -5.08
C TRP A 11 -2.82 39.58 -6.57
N LEU A 12 -3.87 39.47 -7.39
CA LEU A 12 -3.82 39.73 -8.83
C LEU A 12 -3.53 41.22 -9.14
N VAL A 13 -4.13 42.14 -8.36
CA VAL A 13 -3.81 43.58 -8.43
C VAL A 13 -2.36 43.86 -8.07
N LEU A 14 -1.82 43.24 -7.01
CA LEU A 14 -0.42 43.39 -6.63
C LEU A 14 0.53 42.85 -7.70
N LEU A 15 0.17 41.77 -8.38
CA LEU A 15 0.97 41.13 -9.43
C LEU A 15 1.04 41.98 -10.71
N LEU A 16 -0.08 42.60 -11.12
CA LEU A 16 -0.15 43.55 -12.23
C LEU A 16 0.55 44.89 -11.92
N ARG A 17 0.44 45.39 -10.69
CA ARG A 17 0.99 46.70 -10.29
C ARG A 17 2.48 46.66 -9.96
N TYR A 18 2.96 45.55 -9.39
CA TYR A 18 4.35 45.40 -8.92
C TYR A 18 4.96 44.07 -9.39
N PRO A 19 5.08 43.84 -10.70
CA PRO A 19 5.58 42.57 -11.26
C PRO A 19 6.99 42.25 -10.78
N ALA A 20 7.87 43.26 -10.65
CA ALA A 20 9.24 43.07 -10.18
C ALA A 20 9.35 42.56 -8.72
N LYS A 21 8.28 42.67 -7.91
CA LYS A 21 8.29 42.27 -6.49
C LYS A 21 7.40 41.06 -6.20
N ALA A 22 6.19 41.02 -6.77
CA ALA A 22 5.22 39.97 -6.49
C ALA A 22 5.50 38.67 -7.27
N LEU A 23 6.05 38.80 -8.48
CA LEU A 23 6.35 37.67 -9.37
C LEU A 23 7.48 36.78 -8.83
N PRO A 24 8.64 37.30 -8.36
CA PRO A 24 9.68 36.43 -7.79
C PRO A 24 9.21 35.71 -6.52
N ILE A 25 8.43 36.37 -5.66
CA ILE A 25 7.86 35.74 -4.44
C ILE A 25 6.94 34.57 -4.81
N SER A 26 6.05 34.79 -5.77
CA SER A 26 5.11 33.75 -6.22
C SER A 26 5.84 32.60 -6.90
N LEU A 27 6.85 32.89 -7.70
CA LEU A 27 7.67 31.88 -8.38
C LEU A 27 8.46 31.05 -7.36
N SER A 28 9.06 31.67 -6.35
CA SER A 28 9.73 30.97 -5.25
C SER A 28 8.77 30.07 -4.47
N ALA A 29 7.55 30.54 -4.22
CA ALA A 29 6.53 29.73 -3.54
C ALA A 29 6.13 28.50 -4.38
N VAL A 30 5.87 28.67 -5.68
CA VAL A 30 5.55 27.57 -6.60
C VAL A 30 6.73 26.61 -6.71
N PHE A 31 7.96 27.12 -6.80
CA PHE A 31 9.16 26.31 -6.86
C PHE A 31 9.35 25.47 -5.59
N GLY A 32 9.18 26.08 -4.41
CA GLY A 32 9.25 25.37 -3.13
C GLY A 32 8.19 24.27 -3.02
N LEU A 33 6.94 24.57 -3.40
CA LEU A 33 5.86 23.57 -3.45
C LEU A 33 6.17 22.45 -4.46
N GLY A 34 6.74 22.80 -5.61
CA GLY A 34 7.16 21.84 -6.63
C GLY A 34 8.24 20.89 -6.13
N LEU A 35 9.24 21.39 -5.40
CA LEU A 35 10.28 20.56 -4.79
C LEU A 35 9.71 19.58 -3.76
N VAL A 36 8.80 20.05 -2.89
CA VAL A 36 8.14 19.17 -1.91
C VAL A 36 7.31 18.10 -2.60
N ALA A 37 6.53 18.47 -3.64
CA ALA A 37 5.74 17.51 -4.42
C ALA A 37 6.63 16.46 -5.10
N LEU A 38 7.73 16.87 -5.73
CA LEU A 38 8.70 15.95 -6.34
C LEU A 38 9.33 15.01 -5.32
N TRP A 39 9.68 15.53 -4.14
CA TRP A 39 10.25 14.72 -3.06
C TRP A 39 9.27 13.63 -2.59
N VAL A 40 8.00 13.98 -2.39
CA VAL A 40 6.95 13.03 -1.99
C VAL A 40 6.75 11.95 -3.06
N ILE A 41 6.68 12.34 -4.34
CA ILE A 41 6.54 11.38 -5.45
C ILE A 41 7.75 10.44 -5.54
N TRP A 42 8.96 10.95 -5.33
CA TRP A 42 10.16 10.13 -5.33
C TRP A 42 10.16 9.11 -4.18
N GLN A 43 9.77 9.53 -2.98
CA GLN A 43 9.66 8.65 -1.83
C GLN A 43 8.61 7.55 -2.06
N ASP A 44 7.41 7.93 -2.52
CA ASP A 44 6.31 6.99 -2.79
C ASP A 44 6.70 5.95 -3.86
N ASN A 45 7.34 6.41 -4.95
CA ASN A 45 7.85 5.51 -5.98
C ASN A 45 8.91 4.55 -5.43
N ARG A 46 9.84 5.03 -4.60
CA ARG A 46 10.89 4.18 -4.01
C ARG A 46 10.29 3.07 -3.16
N GLU A 47 9.31 3.38 -2.33
CA GLU A 47 8.58 2.39 -1.53
C GLU A 47 7.81 1.42 -2.43
N ALA A 48 7.05 1.90 -3.42
CA ALA A 48 6.31 1.05 -4.35
C ALA A 48 7.21 0.06 -5.10
N TYR A 49 8.39 0.48 -5.56
CA TYR A 49 9.38 -0.41 -6.18
C TYR A 49 9.88 -1.49 -5.22
N GLN A 50 10.09 -1.16 -3.94
CA GLN A 50 10.54 -2.14 -2.96
C GLN A 50 9.45 -3.16 -2.62
N LEU A 51 8.19 -2.72 -2.51
CA LEU A 51 7.04 -3.62 -2.32
C LEU A 51 6.84 -4.54 -3.53
N ALA A 52 7.04 -4.04 -4.76
CA ALA A 52 6.91 -4.86 -5.97
C ALA A 52 7.95 -6.00 -6.06
N ARG A 53 9.11 -5.83 -5.40
CA ARG A 53 10.15 -6.88 -5.29
C ARG A 53 9.87 -7.88 -4.16
N LEU A 54 8.87 -7.64 -3.31
CA LEU A 54 8.44 -8.57 -2.29
C LEU A 54 7.44 -9.56 -2.91
N ASP A 55 7.89 -10.79 -3.15
CA ASP A 55 7.02 -11.84 -3.69
C ASP A 55 6.23 -12.45 -2.52
N LEU A 56 4.93 -12.14 -2.44
CA LEU A 56 4.02 -12.64 -1.43
C LEU A 56 2.96 -13.51 -2.10
N ARG A 57 2.94 -14.80 -1.74
CA ARG A 57 1.98 -15.78 -2.27
C ARG A 57 1.19 -16.38 -1.13
N VAL A 58 -0.12 -16.48 -1.35
CA VAL A 58 -1.06 -17.10 -0.41
C VAL A 58 -1.78 -18.19 -1.18
N ALA A 59 -1.82 -19.40 -0.64
CA ALA A 59 -2.50 -20.52 -1.26
C ALA A 59 -3.25 -21.35 -0.21
N TYR A 60 -4.40 -21.88 -0.60
CA TYR A 60 -5.10 -22.88 0.20
C TYR A 60 -4.35 -24.21 0.12
N ALA A 61 -3.81 -24.67 1.25
CA ALA A 61 -2.94 -25.84 1.31
C ALA A 61 -3.22 -26.69 2.57
N PRO A 62 -4.43 -27.29 2.65
CA PRO A 62 -4.87 -28.04 3.84
C PRO A 62 -4.02 -29.29 4.11
N ASP A 63 -3.30 -29.80 3.11
CA ASP A 63 -2.41 -30.96 3.26
C ASP A 63 -1.08 -30.60 3.97
N SER A 64 -0.66 -29.34 3.89
CA SER A 64 0.62 -28.86 4.45
C SER A 64 0.47 -28.01 5.70
N CYS A 65 -0.74 -27.56 6.01
CA CYS A 65 -1.04 -26.69 7.13
C CYS A 65 -2.08 -27.31 8.06
N PRO A 66 -2.08 -26.96 9.36
CA PRO A 66 -3.10 -27.38 10.32
C PRO A 66 -4.52 -26.98 9.92
N ALA A 67 -5.52 -27.73 10.38
CA ALA A 67 -6.93 -27.50 10.05
C ALA A 67 -7.47 -26.13 10.53
N ASP A 68 -6.92 -25.58 11.62
CA ASP A 68 -7.23 -24.23 12.11
C ASP A 68 -6.64 -23.11 11.23
N ARG A 69 -5.60 -23.42 10.46
CA ARG A 69 -4.82 -22.46 9.66
C ARG A 69 -4.50 -22.99 8.26
N PRO A 70 -5.51 -23.27 7.42
CA PRO A 70 -5.33 -24.01 6.17
C PRO A 70 -4.71 -23.20 5.02
N LEU A 71 -4.43 -21.89 5.22
CA LEU A 71 -3.79 -21.06 4.22
C LEU A 71 -2.28 -21.05 4.43
N ARG A 72 -1.51 -21.44 3.42
CA ARG A 72 -0.06 -21.27 3.43
C ARG A 72 0.30 -19.90 2.84
N VAL A 73 1.03 -19.09 3.61
CA VAL A 73 1.68 -17.89 3.11
C VAL A 73 3.16 -18.17 2.90
N SER A 74 3.70 -17.66 1.79
CA SER A 74 5.13 -17.65 1.51
C SER A 74 5.53 -16.26 1.05
N MET A 75 6.62 -15.75 1.60
CA MET A 75 7.15 -14.42 1.33
C MET A 75 8.62 -14.54 0.97
N LYS A 76 9.06 -13.83 -0.08
CA LYS A 76 10.47 -13.73 -0.44
C LYS A 76 10.85 -12.28 -0.62
N ASN A 77 11.86 -11.82 0.13
CA ASN A 77 12.38 -10.47 -0.02
C ASN A 77 13.33 -10.41 -1.21
N GLY A 78 12.84 -9.97 -2.38
CA GLY A 78 13.67 -9.73 -3.57
C GLY A 78 14.42 -8.40 -3.57
N ASN A 79 14.41 -7.65 -2.46
CA ASN A 79 15.16 -6.41 -2.34
C ASN A 79 16.59 -6.65 -1.86
N ASP A 80 17.46 -5.67 -2.12
CA ASP A 80 18.84 -5.63 -1.63
C ASP A 80 18.93 -5.06 -0.19
N VAL A 81 17.79 -4.71 0.41
CA VAL A 81 17.67 -4.17 1.77
C VAL A 81 16.74 -5.03 2.62
N PRO A 82 16.98 -5.13 3.94
CA PRO A 82 16.09 -5.87 4.83
C PRO A 82 14.71 -5.21 4.91
N MET A 83 13.68 -6.04 4.87
CA MET A 83 12.31 -5.64 5.16
C MET A 83 12.13 -5.67 6.68
N LEU A 84 11.68 -4.57 7.29
CA LEU A 84 11.56 -4.45 8.75
C LEU A 84 10.18 -4.90 9.24
N THR A 85 9.13 -4.41 8.57
CA THR A 85 7.75 -4.74 8.91
C THR A 85 6.92 -4.85 7.65
N VAL A 86 5.93 -5.73 7.67
CA VAL A 86 4.97 -5.86 6.58
C VAL A 86 3.60 -6.28 7.11
N ARG A 87 2.57 -5.70 6.51
CA ARG A 87 1.17 -5.90 6.82
C ARG A 87 0.42 -6.08 5.51
N TRP A 88 -0.54 -6.99 5.52
CA TRP A 88 -1.41 -7.20 4.37
C TRP A 88 -2.79 -7.64 4.83
N ARG A 89 -3.71 -7.63 3.88
CA ARG A 89 -5.03 -8.25 4.00
C ARG A 89 -5.10 -9.41 3.03
N ILE A 90 -5.81 -10.46 3.39
CA ILE A 90 -6.12 -11.54 2.45
C ILE A 90 -7.45 -11.19 1.82
N ALA A 91 -7.56 -11.35 0.51
CA ALA A 91 -8.81 -11.30 -0.24
C ALA A 91 -9.04 -12.66 -0.89
N ALA A 92 -10.31 -13.06 -0.99
CA ALA A 92 -10.70 -14.30 -1.64
C ALA A 92 -11.51 -13.98 -2.90
N TYR A 93 -11.13 -14.60 -4.01
CA TYR A 93 -11.74 -14.40 -5.32
C TYR A 93 -12.17 -15.72 -5.93
N THR A 94 -13.22 -15.71 -6.72
CA THR A 94 -13.49 -16.80 -7.67
C THR A 94 -12.51 -16.69 -8.85
N PRO A 95 -12.01 -17.81 -9.40
CA PRO A 95 -11.14 -17.78 -10.57
C PRO A 95 -11.79 -17.02 -11.72
N GLY A 96 -11.09 -16.00 -12.25
CA GLY A 96 -11.60 -15.12 -13.31
C GLY A 96 -12.55 -14.00 -12.86
N ASP A 97 -12.82 -13.88 -11.56
CA ASP A 97 -13.65 -12.82 -10.98
C ASP A 97 -12.77 -11.82 -10.19
N SER A 98 -13.31 -10.63 -9.96
CA SER A 98 -12.69 -9.54 -9.19
C SER A 98 -13.50 -9.13 -7.96
N VAL A 99 -14.62 -9.81 -7.69
CA VAL A 99 -15.42 -9.56 -6.49
C VAL A 99 -14.77 -10.22 -5.28
N ASN A 100 -14.42 -9.42 -4.27
CA ASN A 100 -13.90 -9.94 -3.02
C ASN A 100 -15.00 -10.64 -2.21
N LEU A 101 -14.80 -11.93 -1.97
CA LEU A 101 -15.73 -12.83 -1.31
C LEU A 101 -15.51 -12.95 0.21
N ASN A 102 -14.55 -12.20 0.75
CA ASN A 102 -14.46 -12.06 2.19
C ASN A 102 -15.70 -11.36 2.74
N GLU A 103 -16.11 -11.78 3.91
CA GLU A 103 -17.11 -11.07 4.68
C GLU A 103 -16.52 -9.75 5.16
N ASN A 104 -17.17 -8.63 4.81
CA ASN A 104 -16.68 -7.30 5.12
C ASN A 104 -17.07 -6.91 6.55
N THR A 105 -16.54 -7.65 7.53
CA THR A 105 -16.74 -7.35 8.94
C THR A 105 -15.81 -6.22 9.36
N TYR A 106 -16.26 -5.36 10.27
CA TYR A 106 -15.44 -4.28 10.87
C TYR A 106 -14.14 -4.80 11.51
N SER A 107 -14.08 -6.09 11.84
CA SER A 107 -12.99 -6.83 12.48
C SER A 107 -12.11 -7.63 11.51
N THR A 108 -11.91 -7.18 10.27
CA THR A 108 -11.11 -7.97 9.32
C THR A 108 -9.68 -8.20 9.84
N PRO A 109 -9.19 -9.45 9.89
CA PRO A 109 -7.85 -9.75 10.38
C PRO A 109 -6.78 -9.02 9.57
N ARG A 110 -5.90 -8.29 10.25
CA ARG A 110 -4.68 -7.74 9.64
C ARG A 110 -3.54 -8.72 9.90
N TYR A 111 -3.09 -9.37 8.85
CA TYR A 111 -1.99 -10.32 8.92
C TYR A 111 -0.66 -9.57 9.00
N ARG A 112 0.29 -10.14 9.74
CA ARG A 112 1.63 -9.58 9.94
C ARG A 112 2.68 -10.60 9.51
N GLY A 113 3.76 -10.10 8.95
CA GLY A 113 4.90 -10.92 8.53
C GLY A 113 5.82 -11.31 9.70
N PRO A 114 6.97 -11.93 9.39
CA PRO A 114 7.93 -12.44 10.38
C PRO A 114 8.63 -11.36 11.21
N GLY A 115 8.40 -10.07 10.91
CA GLY A 115 9.24 -8.97 11.37
C GLY A 115 10.34 -8.73 10.34
N GLU A 116 11.59 -8.71 10.79
CA GLU A 116 12.73 -8.46 9.92
C GLU A 116 13.00 -9.65 8.98
N LEU A 117 13.01 -9.41 7.67
CA LEU A 117 13.33 -10.40 6.64
C LEU A 117 14.51 -9.89 5.81
N GLN A 118 15.63 -10.62 5.88
CA GLN A 118 16.86 -10.24 5.22
C GLN A 118 16.75 -10.23 3.69
N PRO A 119 17.63 -9.48 2.98
CA PRO A 119 17.72 -9.52 1.53
C PRO A 119 17.83 -10.95 0.98
N GLY A 120 17.00 -11.30 0.01
CA GLY A 120 16.98 -12.62 -0.63
C GLY A 120 16.36 -13.75 0.20
N ALA A 121 16.06 -13.53 1.48
CA ALA A 121 15.53 -14.55 2.37
C ALA A 121 14.07 -14.90 2.05
N ASP A 122 13.71 -16.14 2.34
CA ASP A 122 12.36 -16.67 2.28
C ASP A 122 11.78 -16.94 3.68
N TRP A 123 10.47 -16.77 3.78
CA TRP A 123 9.71 -17.07 4.97
C TRP A 123 8.37 -17.71 4.59
N SER A 124 7.88 -18.60 5.43
CA SER A 124 6.55 -19.19 5.26
C SER A 124 5.88 -19.43 6.60
N ASP A 125 4.54 -19.36 6.60
CA ASP A 125 3.71 -19.63 7.77
C ASP A 125 2.32 -20.10 7.35
N CYS A 126 1.57 -20.66 8.29
CA CYS A 126 0.19 -21.08 8.10
C CYS A 126 -0.75 -20.08 8.77
N LEU A 127 -1.77 -19.61 8.04
CA LEU A 127 -2.70 -18.56 8.45
C LEU A 127 -4.13 -19.09 8.53
N PRO A 128 -4.95 -18.53 9.45
CA PRO A 128 -6.37 -18.83 9.51
C PRO A 128 -7.08 -18.30 8.27
N LEU A 129 -8.14 -19.00 7.88
CA LEU A 129 -9.00 -18.58 6.79
C LEU A 129 -9.80 -17.33 7.21
N PRO A 130 -9.87 -16.27 6.39
CA PRO A 130 -10.77 -15.15 6.65
C PRO A 130 -12.23 -15.62 6.59
N PRO A 131 -13.16 -14.94 7.28
CA PRO A 131 -14.58 -15.24 7.12
C PRO A 131 -14.99 -15.00 5.67
N LEU A 132 -15.61 -16.00 5.05
CA LEU A 132 -16.08 -15.96 3.67
C LEU A 132 -17.60 -15.78 3.66
N ARG A 133 -18.11 -15.12 2.62
CA ARG A 133 -19.56 -15.05 2.39
C ARG A 133 -20.15 -16.47 2.28
N SER A 134 -21.38 -16.63 2.75
CA SER A 134 -22.08 -17.92 2.73
C SER A 134 -22.18 -18.51 1.32
N GLY A 135 -21.97 -19.82 1.19
CA GLY A 135 -22.13 -20.56 -0.07
C GLY A 135 -20.84 -20.82 -0.85
N TYR A 136 -19.72 -20.22 -0.46
CA TYR A 136 -18.42 -20.44 -1.12
C TYR A 136 -17.56 -21.45 -0.35
N ARG A 137 -16.87 -22.33 -1.10
CA ARG A 137 -15.92 -23.30 -0.53
C ARG A 137 -14.49 -22.76 -0.67
N PRO A 138 -13.63 -22.85 0.36
CA PRO A 138 -12.27 -22.31 0.29
C PRO A 138 -11.45 -22.90 -0.87
N GLN A 139 -11.61 -24.19 -1.15
CA GLN A 139 -10.87 -24.89 -2.20
C GLN A 139 -11.17 -24.43 -3.64
N SER A 140 -12.29 -23.73 -3.87
CA SER A 140 -12.65 -23.19 -5.19
C SER A 140 -12.27 -21.72 -5.35
N LEU A 141 -11.56 -21.15 -4.38
CA LEU A 141 -11.22 -19.73 -4.34
C LEU A 141 -9.71 -19.53 -4.52
N GLU A 142 -9.38 -18.40 -5.12
CA GLU A 142 -8.03 -17.87 -5.17
C GLU A 142 -7.85 -16.87 -4.04
N PHE A 143 -6.87 -17.12 -3.19
CA PHE A 143 -6.49 -16.21 -2.12
C PHE A 143 -5.35 -15.32 -2.59
N ARG A 144 -5.50 -14.00 -2.42
CA ARG A 144 -4.46 -13.03 -2.77
C ARG A 144 -4.18 -12.13 -1.58
N ALA A 145 -2.93 -11.73 -1.44
CA ALA A 145 -2.57 -10.68 -0.50
C ALA A 145 -2.80 -9.32 -1.16
N GLU A 146 -3.51 -8.44 -0.47
CA GLU A 146 -3.86 -7.10 -0.91
C GLU A 146 -3.51 -6.06 0.16
N GLN A 147 -3.48 -4.79 -0.27
CA GLN A 147 -3.10 -3.67 0.59
C GLN A 147 -1.79 -3.95 1.33
N LEU A 148 -0.80 -4.44 0.59
CA LEU A 148 0.53 -4.70 1.11
C LEU A 148 1.13 -3.37 1.53
N GLN A 149 1.52 -3.28 2.79
CA GLN A 149 2.14 -2.10 3.39
C GLN A 149 3.34 -2.60 4.18
N GLY A 150 4.51 -2.04 3.92
CA GLY A 150 5.72 -2.45 4.62
C GLY A 150 6.75 -1.34 4.66
N SER A 151 7.72 -1.52 5.55
CA SER A 151 8.88 -0.64 5.69
C SER A 151 10.15 -1.44 5.47
N PHE A 152 11.12 -0.79 4.84
CA PHE A 152 12.44 -1.34 4.55
C PHE A 152 13.51 -0.49 5.23
N ALA A 153 14.70 -1.04 5.40
CA ALA A 153 15.84 -0.23 5.84
C ALA A 153 16.24 0.79 4.75
N ASN A 154 16.71 1.95 5.20
CA ASN A 154 17.04 3.11 4.35
C ASN A 154 18.35 2.97 3.57
#